data_AF-A0A2S8BDF5-F1
#
_entry.id   AF-A0A2S8BDF5-F1
#
_cell.length_a   1.000
_cell.length_b   1.000
_cell.length_c   1.000
_cell.angle_alpha   90.00
_cell.angle_beta   90.00
_cell.angle_gamma   90.00
#
_symmetry.space_group_name_H-M   'P 1'
#
loop_
_entity.id
_entity.type
_entity.pdbx_description
1 polymer ?
#
loop_
_entity_poly.entity_id
_entity_poly.type
_entity_poly.pdbx_seq_one_letter_code
_entity_poly.pdbx_strand_id
1 'polypeptide(L)' 'MVRVRGSWQHSAPIKWPPPETLAQLRDHLRATLPGARMRRLLYNRVLITWRAAH' A
#
# COMPACT_ATOMS: atom_id res chain seq x y z
N MET A 1 12.77 -19.94 -3.59
CA MET A 1 12.98 -18.72 -2.78
C MET A 1 14.38 -18.20 -3.07
N VAL A 2 14.51 -17.17 -3.90
CA VAL A 2 15.81 -16.61 -4.29
C VAL A 2 16.25 -15.61 -3.22
N ARG A 3 17.38 -15.86 -2.56
CA ARG A 3 18.03 -14.88 -1.69
C ARG A 3 18.96 -14.01 -2.53
N VAL A 4 18.52 -12.80 -2.89
CA VAL A 4 19.40 -11.79 -3.49
C VAL A 4 20.03 -10.99 -2.35
N ARG A 5 21.36 -10.93 -2.28
CA ARG A 5 22.05 -10.05 -1.32
C ARG A 5 21.71 -8.60 -1.68
N GLY A 6 21.15 -7.83 -0.74
CA GLY A 6 20.78 -6.42 -0.94
C GLY A 6 19.28 -6.17 -1.17
N SER A 7 18.46 -7.21 -1.38
CA SER A 7 17.00 -7.06 -1.37
C SER A 7 16.49 -7.14 0.07
N TRP A 8 15.75 -6.13 0.52
CA TRP A 8 15.02 -6.17 1.79
C TRP A 8 14.12 -7.42 1.80
N GLN A 9 14.29 -8.30 2.79
CA GLN A 9 13.41 -9.47 2.93
C GLN A 9 12.05 -8.97 3.38
N HIS A 10 11.12 -8.86 2.43
CA HIS A 10 9.74 -8.55 2.73
C HIS A 10 9.00 -9.86 3.02
N SER A 11 8.48 -9.99 4.23
CA SER A 11 7.69 -11.17 4.67
C SER A 11 6.27 -11.15 4.12
N ALA A 12 5.81 -10.05 3.52
CA ALA A 12 4.48 -10.03 2.96
C ALA A 12 4.43 -10.89 1.68
N PRO A 13 3.41 -11.74 1.54
CA PRO A 13 3.23 -12.54 0.34
C PRO A 13 3.01 -11.60 -0.86
N ILE A 14 3.83 -11.78 -1.90
CA ILE A 14 3.57 -11.17 -3.21
C ILE A 14 2.42 -11.97 -3.83
N LYS A 15 1.18 -11.54 -3.56
CA LYS A 15 -0.03 -12.13 -4.15
C LYS A 15 -0.36 -11.37 -5.42
N TRP A 16 -0.31 -12.08 -6.56
CA TRP A 16 -0.74 -11.57 -7.87
C TRP A 16 -1.91 -12.43 -8.40
N PRO A 17 -2.94 -11.84 -9.02
CA PRO A 17 -3.17 -10.41 -9.22
C PRO A 17 -3.32 -9.67 -7.88
N PRO A 18 -3.01 -8.36 -7.82
CA PRO A 18 -3.30 -7.59 -6.63
C PRO A 18 -4.82 -7.71 -6.44
N PRO A 19 -5.29 -8.18 -5.28
CA PRO A 19 -6.69 -8.51 -5.07
C PRO A 19 -7.59 -7.26 -5.16
N GLU A 20 -6.99 -6.07 -5.08
CA GLU A 20 -7.68 -4.80 -4.93
C GLU A 20 -7.30 -3.81 -6.04
N THR A 21 -8.32 -3.17 -6.59
CA THR A 21 -8.19 -1.97 -7.43
C THR A 21 -7.81 -0.76 -6.57
N LEU A 22 -7.32 0.31 -7.21
CA LEU A 22 -7.06 1.59 -6.50
C LEU A 22 -8.31 2.18 -5.85
N ALA A 23 -9.50 1.88 -6.39
CA ALA A 23 -10.77 2.30 -5.79
C ALA A 23 -11.01 1.56 -4.46
N GLN A 24 -10.87 0.24 -4.46
CA GLN A 24 -11.00 -0.58 -3.24
C GLN A 24 -9.98 -0.18 -2.18
N LEU A 25 -8.72 0.06 -2.58
CA LEU A 25 -7.70 0.56 -1.66
C LEU A 25 -8.09 1.91 -1.04
N ARG A 26 -8.67 2.82 -1.81
CA ARG A 26 -9.13 4.12 -1.32
C ARG A 26 -10.31 3.99 -0.35
N ASP A 27 -11.20 3.03 -0.57
CA ASP A 27 -12.34 2.78 0.31
C ASP A 27 -11.88 2.13 1.63
N HIS A 28 -10.98 1.14 1.57
CA HIS A 28 -10.32 0.57 2.75
C HIS A 28 -9.58 1.65 3.55
N LEU A 29 -8.81 2.51 2.87
CA LEU A 29 -8.09 3.60 3.52
C LEU A 29 -9.01 4.50 4.34
N ARG A 30 -10.17 4.88 3.79
CA ARG A 30 -11.13 5.75 4.47
C ARG A 30 -11.78 5.05 5.67
N ALA A 31 -12.01 3.75 5.57
CA ALA A 31 -12.58 2.95 6.65
C ALA A 31 -11.59 2.77 7.81
N THR A 32 -10.30 2.55 7.51
CA THR A 32 -9.27 2.27 8.53
C THR A 32 -8.66 3.55 9.11
N LEU A 33 -8.46 4.58 8.29
CA LEU A 33 -7.78 5.82 8.66
C LEU A 33 -8.63 7.03 8.26
N PRO A 34 -9.60 7.43 9.11
CA PRO A 34 -10.41 8.61 8.86
C PRO A 34 -9.54 9.85 8.61
N GLY A 35 -9.81 10.56 7.52
CA GLY A 35 -9.04 11.75 7.11
C GLY A 35 -7.73 11.47 6.36
N ALA A 36 -7.37 10.20 6.13
CA ALA A 36 -6.23 9.86 5.29
C ALA A 36 -6.41 10.35 3.84
N ARG A 37 -5.31 10.81 3.24
CA ARG A 37 -5.25 11.23 1.83
C ARG A 37 -4.38 10.26 1.05
N MET A 38 -4.83 9.96 -0.17
CA MET A 38 -4.13 9.06 -1.09
C MET A 38 -3.85 9.77 -2.41
N ARG A 39 -2.64 9.62 -2.93
CA ARG A 39 -2.23 10.15 -4.24
C ARG A 39 -1.50 9.07 -5.05
N ARG A 40 -1.90 8.88 -6.30
CA ARG A 40 -1.22 7.97 -7.23
C ARG A 40 0.09 8.58 -7.70
N LEU A 41 1.15 7.78 -7.72
CA LEU A 41 2.48 8.14 -8.22
C LEU A 41 2.80 7.30 -9.46
N LEU A 42 3.94 7.60 -10.10
CA LEU A 42 4.48 6.82 -11.21
C LEU A 42 4.79 5.37 -10.77
N TYR A 43 4.87 4.47 -11.75
CA TYR A 43 5.21 3.05 -11.55
C TYR A 43 4.27 2.32 -10.58
N ASN A 44 2.97 2.63 -10.66
CA ASN A 44 1.91 2.02 -9.85
C ASN A 44 2.11 2.16 -8.33
N ARG A 45 2.83 3.19 -7.90
CA ARG A 45 3.02 3.52 -6.47
C ARG A 45 1.89 4.42 -5.99
N VAL A 46 1.65 4.39 -4.67
CA VAL A 46 0.67 5.25 -4.00
C VAL A 46 1.32 5.88 -2.78
N LEU A 47 1.07 7.17 -2.59
CA LEU A 47 1.44 7.89 -1.37
C LEU A 47 0.19 7.99 -0.50
N ILE A 48 0.31 7.53 0.73
CA ILE A 48 -0.72 7.67 1.76
C ILE A 48 -0.17 8.59 2.84
N THR A 49 -0.92 9.64 3.16
CA THR A 49 -0.61 10.56 4.26
C THR A 49 -1.79 10.58 5.21
N TRP A 50 -1.52 10.36 6.48
CA TRP A 50 -2.51 10.39 7.56
C TRP A 50 -1.89 11.04 8.79
N ARG A 51 -2.73 11.63 9.62
CA ARG A 51 -2.34 12.25 10.89
C ARG A 51 -2.90 11.39 12.02
N ALA A 52 -2.02 10.88 12.88
CA ALA A 52 -2.46 10.19 14.08
C ALA A 52 -3.29 11.14 14.95
N ALA A 53 -4.44 10.67 15.41
CA ALA A 53 -5.13 11.31 16.51
C ALA A 53 -4.28 11.07 17.77
N HIS A 54 -4.08 12.15 18.54
CA HIS A 54 -3.18 12.18 19.68
C HIS A 54 -3.77 11.48 20.91
#